data_AF-A0AAW1USF5-F1
#
_entry.id   AF-A0AAW1USF5-F1
#
_cell.length_a   1.000
_cell.length_b   1.000
_cell.length_c   1.000
_cell.angle_alpha   90.00
_cell.angle_beta   90.00
_cell.angle_gamma   90.00
#
_symmetry.space_group_name_H-M   'P 1'
#
loop_
_entity.id
_entity.type
_entity.pdbx_description
1 polymer ?
#
loop_
_entity_poly.entity_id
_entity_poly.type
_entity_poly.pdbx_seq_one_letter_code
_entity_poly.pdbx_strand_id
1 'polypeptide(L)'
;MSIVEISVRKEYDKNRIPEKTLHKLKTYKSPDFVPEKVANVSKVAKSLCMWARAIDMYARVYKIVEPKRKRLEVAEKELNQTMGLLREKQRQLAEVEAMIARLEAQFTGAVNEKKALQDNMELTAARLNRAGRQHSSRR
;
A
#
# COMPACT_ATOMS: atom_id res chain seq x y z
N MET A 1 -5.21 50.07 0.33
CA MET A 1 -6.22 49.16 -0.26
C MET A 1 -5.47 47.99 -0.91
N SER A 2 -4.78 47.15 -0.10
CA SER A 2 -3.68 46.32 -0.64
C SER A 2 -3.46 44.96 0.03
N ILE A 3 -4.32 44.53 0.96
CA ILE A 3 -4.14 43.26 1.71
C ILE A 3 -5.33 42.31 1.49
N VAL A 4 -6.56 42.84 1.40
CA VAL A 4 -7.78 42.04 1.26
C VAL A 4 -7.85 41.30 -0.09
N GLU A 5 -7.42 41.91 -1.19
CA GLU A 5 -7.45 41.27 -2.53
C GLU A 5 -6.46 40.11 -2.68
N ILE A 6 -5.35 40.10 -1.92
CA ILE A 6 -4.35 39.03 -1.97
C ILE A 6 -4.86 37.78 -1.23
N SER A 7 -5.59 37.97 -0.13
CA SER A 7 -6.19 36.87 0.64
C SER A 7 -7.31 36.17 -0.13
N VAL A 8 -8.20 36.93 -0.79
CA VAL A 8 -9.28 36.37 -1.63
C VAL A 8 -8.74 35.45 -2.74
N ARG A 9 -7.57 35.78 -3.30
CA ARG A 9 -6.91 34.96 -4.34
C ARG A 9 -6.30 33.65 -3.82
N LYS A 10 -5.89 33.62 -2.54
CA LYS A 10 -5.36 32.42 -1.89
C LYS A 10 -6.49 31.48 -1.46
N GLU A 11 -7.62 32.04 -1.07
CA GLU A 11 -8.83 31.31 -0.64
C GLU A 11 -9.74 30.87 -1.79
N TYR A 12 -9.52 31.39 -3.01
CA TYR A 12 -10.30 30.99 -4.17
C TYR A 12 -10.06 29.51 -4.53
N ASP A 13 -11.11 28.69 -4.39
CA ASP A 13 -11.07 27.27 -4.74
C ASP A 13 -10.93 27.08 -6.25
N LYS A 14 -9.67 26.95 -6.69
CA LYS A 14 -9.27 26.79 -8.09
C LYS A 14 -9.84 25.53 -8.73
N ASN A 15 -10.35 24.58 -7.94
CA ASN A 15 -10.91 23.32 -8.43
C ASN A 15 -12.38 23.47 -8.86
N ARG A 16 -13.10 24.50 -8.39
CA ARG A 16 -14.55 24.64 -8.58
C ARG A 16 -14.92 25.91 -9.35
N ILE A 17 -14.26 26.13 -10.49
CA ILE A 17 -14.53 27.29 -11.34
C ILE A 17 -15.68 26.97 -12.30
N PRO A 18 -16.81 27.69 -12.26
CA PRO A 18 -17.91 27.47 -13.19
C PRO A 18 -17.46 27.70 -14.64
N GLU A 19 -17.86 26.81 -15.55
CA GLU A 19 -17.52 26.94 -16.98
C GLU A 19 -17.99 28.27 -17.59
N LYS A 20 -19.08 28.83 -17.06
CA LYS A 20 -19.58 30.17 -17.44
C LYS A 20 -18.53 31.27 -17.20
N THR A 21 -17.77 31.17 -16.11
CA THR A 21 -16.70 32.13 -15.78
C THR A 21 -15.49 31.93 -16.68
N LEU A 22 -15.13 30.68 -16.98
CA LEU A 22 -14.05 30.36 -17.93
C LEU A 22 -14.40 30.79 -19.36
N HIS A 23 -15.67 30.67 -19.76
CA HIS A 23 -16.13 31.10 -21.08
C HIS A 23 -16.04 32.62 -21.23
N LYS A 24 -16.50 33.38 -20.23
CA LYS A 24 -16.31 34.84 -20.18
C LYS A 24 -14.83 35.23 -20.25
N LEU A 25 -13.97 34.47 -19.58
CA LEU A 25 -12.53 34.73 -19.60
C LEU A 25 -11.89 34.51 -20.98
N LYS A 26 -12.42 33.59 -21.81
CA LYS A 26 -11.99 33.41 -23.21
C LYS A 26 -12.28 34.63 -24.07
N THR A 27 -13.35 35.37 -23.80
CA THR A 27 -13.71 36.60 -24.52
C THR A 27 -12.69 37.72 -24.31
N TYR A 28 -12.03 37.76 -23.15
CA TYR A 28 -10.98 38.75 -22.84
C TYR A 28 -9.57 38.33 -23.32
N LYS A 29 -9.47 37.24 -24.08
CA LYS A 29 -8.20 36.66 -24.57
C LYS A 29 -7.72 37.30 -25.88
N SER A 30 -8.03 38.58 -26.08
CA SER A 30 -7.58 39.37 -27.24
C SER A 30 -6.06 39.59 -27.21
N PRO A 31 -5.41 39.86 -28.36
CA PRO A 31 -3.95 40.09 -28.48
C PRO A 31 -3.40 41.26 -27.63
N ASP A 32 -4.29 42.05 -27.03
CA ASP A 32 -3.95 43.21 -26.20
C ASP A 32 -3.93 42.89 -24.71
N PHE A 33 -4.48 41.75 -24.29
CA PHE A 33 -4.48 41.32 -22.89
C PHE A 33 -3.21 40.51 -22.55
N VAL A 34 -2.05 41.12 -22.84
CA VAL A 34 -0.73 40.56 -22.56
C VAL A 34 -0.16 41.27 -21.32
N PRO A 35 0.40 40.54 -20.33
CA PRO A 35 0.98 41.15 -19.13
C PRO A 35 2.02 42.24 -19.42
N GLU A 36 2.72 42.16 -20.54
CA GLU A 36 3.69 43.16 -21.00
C GLU A 36 3.03 44.47 -21.44
N LYS A 37 1.91 44.41 -22.19
CA LYS A 37 1.14 45.60 -22.58
C LYS A 37 0.42 46.22 -21.39
N VAL A 38 -0.15 45.39 -20.51
CA VAL A 38 -0.88 45.84 -19.31
C VAL A 38 0.06 46.38 -18.22
N ALA A 39 1.34 45.97 -18.24
CA ALA A 39 2.36 46.50 -17.33
C ALA A 39 2.59 48.01 -17.51
N ASN A 40 2.39 48.53 -18.73
CA ASN A 40 2.57 49.95 -19.03
C ASN A 40 1.47 50.82 -18.39
N VAL A 41 0.31 50.24 -18.06
CA VAL A 41 -0.84 50.96 -17.49
C VAL A 41 -0.91 50.80 -15.97
N SER A 42 -0.66 49.60 -15.42
CA SER A 42 -0.66 49.40 -13.97
C SER A 42 0.01 48.09 -13.52
N LYS A 43 0.83 48.20 -12.47
CA LYS A 43 1.47 47.03 -11.80
C LYS A 43 0.44 46.06 -11.21
N VAL A 44 -0.67 46.58 -10.69
CA VAL A 44 -1.74 45.75 -10.10
C VAL A 44 -2.52 45.04 -11.20
N ALA A 45 -2.84 45.74 -12.30
CA ALA A 45 -3.52 45.16 -13.46
C ALA A 45 -2.69 44.04 -14.12
N LYS A 46 -1.35 44.19 -14.15
CA LYS A 46 -0.43 43.12 -14.57
C LYS A 46 -0.60 41.84 -13.73
N SER A 47 -0.65 41.99 -12.41
CA SER A 47 -0.76 40.84 -11.50
C SER A 47 -2.09 40.08 -11.64
N LEU A 48 -3.18 40.81 -11.92
CA LEU A 48 -4.50 40.24 -12.17
C LEU A 48 -4.56 39.53 -13.53
N CYS A 49 -3.97 40.12 -14.58
CA CYS A 49 -3.84 39.50 -15.90
C CYS A 49 -3.08 38.16 -15.84
N MET A 50 -1.96 38.12 -15.10
CA MET A 50 -1.19 36.89 -14.91
C MET A 50 -1.99 35.82 -14.16
N TRP A 51 -2.72 36.19 -13.10
CA TRP A 51 -3.56 35.27 -12.35
C TRP A 51 -4.68 34.68 -13.22
N ALA A 52 -5.39 35.52 -13.99
CA ALA A 52 -6.46 35.07 -14.85
C ALA A 52 -5.96 34.07 -15.91
N ARG A 53 -4.79 34.33 -16.51
CA ARG A 53 -4.15 33.39 -17.44
C ARG A 53 -3.74 32.08 -16.77
N ALA A 54 -3.19 32.15 -15.56
CA ALA A 54 -2.82 30.96 -14.79
C ALA A 54 -4.05 30.10 -14.46
N ILE A 55 -5.19 30.73 -14.17
CA ILE A 55 -6.47 30.06 -13.91
C ILE A 55 -7.03 29.37 -15.18
N ASP A 56 -6.98 30.00 -16.37
CA ASP A 56 -7.38 29.36 -17.63
C ASP A 56 -6.49 28.13 -17.94
N MET A 57 -5.18 28.27 -17.75
CA MET A 57 -4.24 27.16 -17.97
C MET A 57 -4.49 26.02 -16.98
N TYR A 58 -4.67 26.34 -15.70
CA TYR A 58 -5.00 25.36 -14.67
C TYR A 58 -6.30 24.61 -14.99
N ALA A 59 -7.37 25.32 -15.38
CA ALA A 59 -8.66 24.70 -15.70
C ALA A 59 -8.58 23.72 -16.87
N ARG A 60 -7.77 24.02 -17.89
CA ARG A 60 -7.53 23.09 -19.02
C ARG A 60 -6.82 21.83 -18.58
N VAL A 61 -5.76 21.97 -17.79
CA VAL A 61 -4.98 20.84 -17.27
C VAL A 61 -5.82 20.02 -16.30
N TYR A 62 -6.60 20.67 -15.43
CA TYR A 62 -7.47 20.03 -14.46
C TYR A 62 -8.49 19.11 -15.13
N LYS A 63 -9.11 19.52 -16.24
CA LYS A 63 -10.03 18.66 -17.02
C LYS A 63 -9.39 17.37 -17.53
N ILE A 64 -8.09 17.39 -17.81
CA ILE A 64 -7.35 16.21 -18.29
C ILE A 64 -6.89 15.35 -17.12
N VAL A 65 -6.51 15.98 -16.01
CA VAL A 65 -5.94 15.33 -14.83
C VAL A 65 -7.01 14.73 -13.91
N GLU A 66 -8.18 15.35 -13.80
CA GLU A 66 -9.29 14.89 -12.95
C GLU A 66 -9.73 13.45 -13.24
N PRO A 67 -10.01 13.05 -14.50
CA PRO A 67 -10.37 11.67 -14.80
C PRO A 67 -9.21 10.70 -14.55
N LYS A 68 -7.97 11.13 -14.76
CA LYS A 68 -6.77 10.31 -14.46
C LYS A 68 -6.61 10.07 -12.97
N ARG A 69 -6.83 11.09 -12.14
CA ARG A 69 -6.77 11.00 -10.67
C ARG A 69 -7.86 10.08 -10.13
N LYS A 70 -9.09 10.18 -10.65
CA LYS A 70 -10.18 9.28 -10.28
C LYS A 70 -9.87 7.83 -10.63
N ARG A 71 -9.35 7.58 -11.84
CA ARG A 71 -8.94 6.23 -12.26
C ARG A 71 -7.81 5.68 -11.39
N LEU A 72 -6.84 6.53 -11.04
CA LEU A 72 -5.75 6.16 -10.14
C LEU A 72 -6.28 5.78 -8.76
N GLU A 73 -7.16 6.59 -8.17
CA GLU A 73 -7.74 6.31 -6.85
C GLU A 73 -8.51 4.99 -6.83
N VAL A 74 -9.26 4.67 -7.89
CA VAL A 74 -9.96 3.38 -8.02
C VAL A 74 -8.96 2.22 -8.08
N ALA A 75 -7.95 2.31 -8.94
CA ALA A 75 -6.93 1.27 -9.07
C ALA A 75 -6.11 1.09 -7.78
N GLU A 76 -5.77 2.18 -7.08
CA GLU A 76 -5.08 2.15 -5.79
C GLU A 76 -5.95 1.51 -4.69
N LYS A 77 -7.27 1.75 -4.69
CA LYS A 77 -8.19 1.07 -3.78
C LYS A 77 -8.24 -0.44 -4.04
N GLU A 78 -8.39 -0.85 -5.29
CA GLU A 78 -8.37 -2.27 -5.69
C GLU A 78 -7.02 -2.93 -5.32
N LEU A 79 -5.90 -2.25 -5.58
CA LEU A 79 -4.57 -2.72 -5.22
C LEU A 79 -4.41 -2.88 -3.70
N ASN A 80 -4.86 -1.90 -2.91
CA ASN A 80 -4.77 -1.99 -1.46
C ASN A 80 -5.63 -3.13 -0.89
N GLN A 81 -6.82 -3.36 -1.45
CA GLN A 81 -7.69 -4.47 -1.06
C GLN A 81 -7.03 -5.82 -1.37
N THR A 82 -6.53 -6.00 -2.60
CA THR A 82 -5.85 -7.23 -3.03
C THR A 82 -4.58 -7.49 -2.23
N MET A 83 -3.75 -6.47 -1.99
CA MET A 83 -2.56 -6.58 -1.15
C MET A 83 -2.88 -6.90 0.31
N GLY A 84 -3.98 -6.35 0.84
CA GLY A 84 -4.48 -6.70 2.18
C GLY A 84 -4.84 -8.18 2.28
N LEU A 85 -5.61 -8.69 1.30
CA LEU A 85 -5.97 -10.11 1.23
C LEU A 85 -4.73 -11.01 1.05
N LEU A 86 -3.79 -10.61 0.21
CA LEU A 86 -2.57 -11.37 -0.03
C LEU A 86 -1.76 -11.53 1.26
N ARG A 87 -1.57 -10.45 2.01
CA ARG A 87 -0.85 -10.47 3.30
C ARG A 87 -1.54 -11.36 4.32
N GLU A 88 -2.87 -11.31 4.37
CA GLU A 88 -3.66 -12.20 5.22
C GLU A 88 -3.41 -13.67 4.88
N LYS A 89 -3.46 -14.03 3.60
CA LYS A 89 -3.23 -15.40 3.13
C LYS A 89 -1.79 -15.85 3.36
N GLN A 90 -0.81 -14.98 3.15
CA GLN A 90 0.59 -15.28 3.46
C GLN A 90 0.80 -15.53 4.96
N ARG A 91 0.13 -14.77 5.83
CA ARG A 91 0.19 -15.00 7.28
C ARG A 91 -0.41 -16.35 7.66
N GLN A 92 -1.58 -16.69 7.12
CA GLN A 92 -2.23 -17.98 7.35
C GLN A 92 -1.35 -19.14 6.87
N LEU A 93 -0.70 -18.99 5.72
CA LEU A 93 0.23 -19.99 5.20
C LEU A 93 1.43 -20.19 6.13
N ALA A 94 2.07 -19.11 6.56
CA ALA A 94 3.21 -19.18 7.46
C ALA A 94 2.87 -19.83 8.81
N GLU A 95 1.67 -19.59 9.34
CA GLU A 95 1.18 -20.24 10.56
C GLU A 95 1.01 -21.76 10.37
N VAL A 96 0.41 -22.17 9.25
CA VAL A 96 0.25 -23.59 8.92
C VAL A 96 1.60 -24.27 8.72
N GLU A 97 2.52 -23.65 7.99
CA GLU A 97 3.89 -24.16 7.81
C GLU A 97 4.63 -24.33 9.15
N ALA A 98 4.49 -23.36 10.06
CA ALA A 98 5.06 -23.46 11.41
C ALA A 98 4.42 -24.61 12.21
N MET A 99 3.11 -24.82 12.07
CA MET A 99 2.42 -25.94 12.72
C MET A 99 2.89 -27.29 12.17
N ILE A 100 3.05 -27.41 10.85
CA ILE A 100 3.58 -28.62 10.20
C ILE A 100 4.99 -28.91 10.71
N ALA A 101 5.88 -27.92 10.69
CA ALA A 101 7.26 -28.08 11.17
C ALA A 101 7.29 -28.55 12.65
N ARG A 102 6.41 -28.02 13.49
CA ARG A 102 6.29 -28.46 14.90
C ARG A 102 5.84 -29.92 14.99
N LEU A 103 4.83 -30.31 14.21
CA LEU A 103 4.31 -31.67 14.21
C LEU A 103 5.35 -32.68 13.68
N GLU A 104 6.10 -32.31 12.66
CA GLU A 104 7.22 -33.11 12.14
C GLU A 104 8.31 -33.30 13.20
N ALA A 105 8.67 -32.24 13.94
CA ALA A 105 9.62 -32.33 15.04
C ALA A 105 9.11 -33.25 16.18
N GLN A 106 7.84 -33.15 16.54
CA GLN A 106 7.23 -34.03 17.55
C GLN A 106 7.19 -35.48 17.09
N PHE A 107 6.80 -35.71 15.83
CA PHE A 107 6.72 -37.04 15.25
C PHE A 107 8.09 -37.71 15.20
N THR A 108 9.12 -37.00 14.71
CA THR A 108 10.49 -37.51 14.67
C THR A 108 11.04 -37.79 16.07
N GLY A 109 10.76 -36.92 17.04
CA GLY A 109 11.09 -37.15 18.46
C GLY A 109 10.45 -38.42 19.02
N ALA A 110 9.14 -38.59 18.83
CA ALA A 110 8.40 -39.76 19.31
C ALA A 110 8.85 -41.06 18.62
N VAL A 111 9.19 -41.01 17.33
CA VAL A 111 9.74 -42.16 16.60
C VAL A 111 11.10 -42.56 17.17
N ASN A 112 11.96 -41.58 17.46
CA ASN A 112 13.28 -41.84 18.05
C ASN A 112 13.16 -42.42 19.47
N GLU A 113 12.26 -41.88 20.29
CA GLU A 113 11.99 -42.40 21.63
C GLU A 113 11.44 -43.83 21.58
N LYS A 114 10.47 -44.09 20.70
CA LYS A 114 9.93 -45.44 20.48
C LYS A 114 11.04 -46.42 20.10
N LYS A 115 11.93 -46.03 19.18
CA LYS A 115 13.06 -46.86 18.76
C LYS A 115 14.01 -47.14 19.92
N ALA A 116 14.37 -46.13 20.70
CA ALA A 116 15.23 -46.30 21.88
C ALA A 116 14.61 -47.24 22.93
N LEU A 117 13.29 -47.14 23.16
CA LEU A 117 12.58 -48.04 24.06
C LEU A 117 12.55 -49.48 23.52
N GLN A 118 12.32 -49.66 22.21
CA GLN A 118 12.38 -50.97 21.56
C GLN A 118 13.77 -51.61 21.72
N ASP A 119 14.84 -50.85 21.44
CA ASP A 119 16.22 -51.32 21.59
C ASP A 119 16.52 -51.72 23.05
N ASN A 120 16.04 -50.93 24.02
CA ASN A 120 16.18 -51.24 25.46
C ASN A 120 15.41 -52.49 25.88
N MET A 121 14.20 -52.69 25.35
CA MET A 121 13.40 -53.89 25.59
C MET A 121 14.08 -55.13 25.04
N GLU A 122 14.61 -55.08 23.82
CA GLU A 122 15.36 -56.17 23.19
C GLU A 122 16.63 -56.51 23.99
N LEU A 123 17.39 -55.50 24.42
CA LEU A 123 18.56 -55.68 25.26
C LEU A 123 18.21 -56.38 26.59
N THR A 124 17.12 -55.96 27.22
CA THR A 124 16.67 -56.52 28.50
C THR A 124 16.17 -57.96 28.33
N ALA A 125 15.41 -58.24 27.28
CA ALA A 125 14.98 -59.59 26.93
C ALA A 125 16.17 -60.51 26.65
N ALA A 126 17.20 -60.02 25.94
CA ALA A 126 18.43 -60.76 25.68
C ALA A 126 19.19 -61.06 26.98
N ARG A 127 19.26 -60.10 27.92
CA ARG A 127 19.87 -60.30 29.24
C ARG A 127 19.12 -61.33 30.08
N LEU A 128 17.78 -61.25 30.14
CA LEU A 128 16.94 -62.22 30.84
C LEU A 128 17.09 -63.63 30.28
N ASN A 129 17.07 -63.79 28.96
CA ASN A 129 17.29 -65.09 28.31
C ASN A 129 18.66 -65.69 28.66
N ARG A 130 19.73 -64.88 28.70
CA ARG A 130 21.06 -65.33 29.10
C ARG A 130 21.10 -65.78 30.56
N ALA A 131 20.49 -65.01 31.47
CA ALA A 131 20.41 -65.35 32.89
C ALA A 131 19.59 -66.62 33.13
N GLY A 132 18.46 -66.78 32.44
CA GLY A 132 17.62 -67.99 32.49
C GLY A 132 18.38 -69.24 32.06
N ARG A 133 19.14 -69.17 30.95
CA ARG A 133 20.01 -70.28 30.50
C ARG A 133 21.09 -70.65 31.51
N GLN A 134 21.70 -69.66 32.17
CA GLN A 134 22.70 -69.91 33.21
C GLN A 134 22.10 -70.55 34.46
N HIS A 135 20.88 -70.15 34.85
CA HIS A 135 20.21 -70.74 36.00
C HIS A 135 19.77 -72.19 35.73
N SER A 136 19.21 -72.48 34.55
CA SER A 136 18.82 -73.84 34.17
C SER A 136 20.00 -74.78 34.00
N SER A 137 21.18 -74.27 33.65
CA SER A 137 22.43 -75.06 33.55
C SER A 137 23.08 -75.36 34.91
N ARG A 138 22.66 -74.71 36.00
CA ARG A 138 23.21 -74.86 37.35
C ARG A 138 22.33 -75.70 38.28
N ARG A 139 21.13 -76.09 37.85
CA ARG A 139 20.30 -77.12 38.50
C ARG A 139 20.55 -78.46 37.82
#